data_AF-A0A3D9DSX2-F1
#
_entry.id   AF-A0A3D9DSX2-F1
#
_cell.length_a   1.000
_cell.length_b   1.000
_cell.length_c   1.000
_cell.angle_alpha   90.00
_cell.angle_beta   90.00
_cell.angle_gamma   90.00
#
_symmetry.space_group_name_H-M   'P 1'
#
loop_
_entity.id
_entity.type
_entity.pdbx_description
1 polymer ?
#
loop_
_entity_poly.entity_id
_entity_poly.type
_entity_poly.pdbx_seq_one_letter_code
_entity_poly.pdbx_strand_id
1 'polypeptide(L)'
;MRSTFTLRAAIPLAVVTLVALLAVLRAFSFDEVPAILARGMQPATFPQLVAGLVVVLAGVAFLQDLRRPPAPQTALPRIYYLTVLLMALFAALLVLNLFLVALVVVTPGAALMWGERRPLMLIIMALAPLAAIVLFDMVFEVRFPRSPLMNLYYQWS
;
A
#
# COMPACT_ATOMS: atom_id res chain seq x y z
N MET A 1 -8.53 -18.81 33.78
CA MET A 1 -8.00 -17.57 33.15
C MET A 1 -7.01 -17.78 31.98
N ARG A 2 -6.51 -19.02 31.72
CA ARG A 2 -5.63 -19.31 30.56
C ARG A 2 -6.37 -19.47 29.20
N SER A 3 -7.64 -19.89 29.18
CA SER A 3 -8.32 -20.25 27.91
C SER A 3 -8.82 -19.06 27.07
N THR A 4 -9.08 -17.90 27.67
CA THR A 4 -9.53 -16.70 26.94
C THR A 4 -8.37 -16.03 26.21
N PHE A 5 -7.15 -16.08 26.76
CA PHE A 5 -5.95 -15.55 26.11
C PHE A 5 -5.55 -16.39 24.89
N THR A 6 -5.61 -17.72 25.00
CA THR A 6 -5.35 -18.63 23.88
C THR A 6 -6.38 -18.49 22.77
N LEU A 7 -7.67 -18.29 23.07
CA LEU A 7 -8.69 -18.06 22.03
C LEU A 7 -8.49 -16.72 21.31
N ARG A 8 -8.16 -15.64 22.04
CA ARG A 8 -7.92 -14.31 21.48
C ARG A 8 -6.68 -14.24 20.59
N ALA A 9 -5.67 -15.07 20.84
CA ALA A 9 -4.50 -15.21 19.98
C ALA A 9 -4.68 -16.24 18.85
N ALA A 10 -5.48 -17.29 19.07
CA ALA A 10 -5.73 -18.34 18.08
C ALA A 10 -6.55 -17.82 16.89
N ILE A 11 -7.53 -16.94 17.11
CA ILE A 11 -8.33 -16.33 16.04
C ILE A 11 -7.47 -15.55 15.03
N PRO A 12 -6.68 -14.53 15.43
CA PRO A 12 -5.85 -13.79 14.48
C PRO A 12 -4.79 -14.68 13.84
N LEU A 13 -4.21 -15.63 14.57
CA LEU A 13 -3.27 -16.59 14.01
C LEU A 13 -3.94 -17.44 12.91
N ALA A 14 -5.12 -17.99 13.16
CA ALA A 14 -5.86 -18.79 12.19
C ALA A 14 -6.23 -17.98 10.94
N VAL A 15 -6.66 -16.73 11.09
CA VAL A 15 -6.97 -15.84 9.96
C VAL A 15 -5.72 -15.55 9.13
N VAL A 16 -4.60 -15.19 9.77
CA VAL A 16 -3.33 -14.94 9.09
C VAL A 16 -2.85 -16.19 8.36
N THR A 17 -2.91 -17.37 8.99
CA THR A 17 -2.54 -18.64 8.37
C THR A 17 -3.44 -18.97 7.18
N LEU A 18 -4.75 -18.77 7.28
CA LEU A 18 -5.69 -19.00 6.18
C LEU A 18 -5.40 -18.09 4.99
N VAL A 19 -5.22 -16.79 5.22
CA VAL A 19 -4.91 -15.81 4.17
C VAL A 19 -3.56 -16.12 3.51
N ALA A 20 -2.54 -16.46 4.30
CA ALA A 20 -1.24 -16.86 3.79
C ALA A 20 -1.35 -18.14 2.93
N LEU A 21 -2.11 -19.14 3.38
CA LEU A 21 -2.32 -20.37 2.63
C LEU A 21 -3.01 -20.11 1.29
N LEU A 22 -4.06 -19.28 1.28
CA LEU A 22 -4.74 -18.88 0.05
C LEU A 22 -3.81 -18.13 -0.91
N ALA A 23 -3.00 -17.19 -0.39
CA ALA A 23 -2.03 -16.46 -1.20
C ALA A 23 -0.97 -17.39 -1.81
N VAL A 24 -0.48 -18.36 -1.02
CA VAL A 24 0.47 -19.37 -1.47
C VAL A 24 -0.17 -20.24 -2.57
N LEU A 25 -1.36 -20.79 -2.35
CA LEU A 25 -2.06 -21.61 -3.34
C LEU A 25 -2.28 -20.87 -4.67
N ARG A 26 -2.58 -19.56 -4.61
CA ARG A 26 -2.72 -18.72 -5.81
C ARG A 26 -1.37 -18.40 -6.47
N ALA A 27 -0.30 -18.25 -5.71
CA ALA A 27 1.05 -18.05 -6.25
C ALA A 27 1.59 -19.29 -6.97
N PHE A 28 1.15 -20.49 -6.59
CA PHE A 28 1.52 -21.74 -7.26
C PHE A 28 0.68 -22.07 -8.50
N SER A 29 -0.43 -21.36 -8.75
CA SER A 29 -1.34 -21.62 -9.87
C SER A 29 -1.09 -20.75 -11.12
N PHE A 30 0.12 -20.20 -11.30
CA PHE A 30 0.46 -19.43 -12.50
C PHE A 30 0.90 -20.38 -13.63
N ASP A 31 -0.03 -20.71 -14.54
CA ASP A 31 0.18 -21.70 -15.60
C ASP A 31 0.91 -21.16 -16.85
N GLU A 32 0.89 -19.85 -17.14
CA GLU A 32 1.49 -19.31 -18.37
C GLU A 32 2.43 -18.11 -18.15
N VAL A 33 3.59 -18.20 -18.80
CA VAL A 33 4.66 -17.21 -18.77
C VAL A 33 4.85 -16.61 -20.16
N PRO A 34 4.75 -15.28 -20.32
CA PRO A 34 5.17 -14.61 -21.56
C PRO A 34 6.68 -14.82 -21.80
N ALA A 35 7.04 -15.27 -23.00
CA ALA A 35 8.42 -15.64 -23.38
C ALA A 35 9.47 -14.51 -23.17
N ILE A 36 9.05 -13.27 -22.98
CA ILE A 36 9.91 -12.11 -22.73
C ILE A 36 10.62 -12.17 -21.35
N LEU A 37 10.10 -12.94 -20.39
CA LEU A 37 10.68 -13.12 -19.05
C LEU A 37 11.54 -14.40 -18.91
N ALA A 38 11.66 -15.21 -19.97
CA ALA A 38 12.30 -16.52 -19.94
C ALA A 38 13.85 -16.51 -20.00
N ARG A 39 14.51 -15.34 -19.87
CA ARG A 39 15.97 -15.26 -19.76
C ARG A 39 16.40 -15.06 -18.30
N GLY A 40 16.83 -16.14 -17.67
CA GLY A 40 17.54 -16.14 -16.37
C GLY A 40 16.84 -16.91 -15.26
N MET A 41 15.57 -16.63 -14.98
CA MET A 41 14.76 -17.28 -13.94
C MET A 41 13.33 -17.46 -14.47
N GLN A 42 12.73 -18.64 -14.30
CA GLN A 42 11.32 -18.83 -14.65
C GLN A 42 10.47 -17.90 -13.77
N PRO A 43 9.51 -17.13 -14.31
CA PRO A 43 8.75 -16.17 -13.52
C PRO A 43 7.78 -16.81 -12.53
N ALA A 44 7.55 -18.13 -12.59
CA ALA A 44 6.92 -18.87 -11.49
C ALA A 44 7.85 -19.01 -10.26
N THR A 45 9.17 -19.06 -10.47
CA THR A 45 10.18 -19.20 -9.41
C THR A 45 10.29 -17.94 -8.56
N PHE A 46 10.05 -16.75 -9.12
CA PHE A 46 10.16 -15.50 -8.38
C PHE A 46 9.09 -15.34 -7.28
N PRO A 47 7.77 -15.48 -7.55
CA PRO A 47 6.74 -15.50 -6.51
C PRO A 47 6.97 -16.57 -5.45
N GLN A 48 7.43 -17.76 -5.85
CA GLN A 48 7.71 -18.86 -4.93
C GLN A 48 8.89 -18.55 -3.99
N LEU A 49 9.98 -17.96 -4.50
CA LEU A 49 11.11 -17.55 -3.67
C LEU A 49 10.74 -16.43 -2.71
N VAL A 50 9.97 -15.43 -3.17
CA VAL A 50 9.48 -14.35 -2.30
C VAL A 50 8.55 -14.91 -1.22
N ALA A 51 7.62 -15.81 -1.57
CA ALA A 51 6.74 -16.47 -0.61
C ALA A 51 7.53 -17.30 0.42
N GLY A 52 8.53 -18.07 -0.03
CA GLY A 52 9.42 -18.83 0.84
C GLY A 52 10.19 -17.92 1.80
N LEU A 53 10.74 -16.81 1.31
CA LEU A 53 11.44 -15.83 2.13
C LEU A 53 10.50 -15.22 3.18
N VAL A 54 9.28 -14.83 2.81
CA VAL A 54 8.28 -14.30 3.75
C VAL A 54 7.95 -15.32 4.84
N VAL A 55 7.79 -16.60 4.50
CA VAL A 55 7.56 -17.68 5.48
C VAL A 55 8.73 -17.82 6.44
N VAL A 56 9.98 -17.79 5.94
CA VAL A 56 11.18 -17.85 6.78
C VAL A 56 11.24 -16.66 7.74
N LEU A 57 11.04 -15.44 7.23
CA LEU A 57 11.05 -14.22 8.05
C LEU A 57 9.93 -14.22 9.09
N ALA A 58 8.74 -14.70 8.73
CA ALA A 58 7.62 -14.86 9.67
C ALA A 58 7.96 -15.87 10.79
N GLY A 59 8.62 -16.98 10.45
CA GLY A 59 9.10 -17.95 11.44
C GLY A 59 10.15 -17.35 12.38
N VAL A 60 11.09 -16.57 11.85
CA VAL A 60 12.09 -15.84 12.65
C VAL A 60 11.40 -14.84 13.59
N ALA A 61 10.45 -14.05 13.10
CA ALA A 61 9.69 -13.10 13.90
C ALA A 61 8.90 -13.81 15.03
N PHE A 62 8.26 -14.94 14.72
CA PHE A 62 7.56 -15.75 15.72
C PHE A 62 8.51 -16.27 16.80
N LEU A 63 9.69 -16.78 16.43
CA LEU A 63 10.71 -17.20 17.39
C LEU A 63 11.22 -16.04 18.24
N GLN A 64 11.33 -14.83 17.69
CA GLN A 64 11.69 -13.63 18.45
C GLN A 64 10.60 -13.25 19.46
N ASP A 65 9.33 -13.30 19.06
CA ASP A 65 8.18 -13.04 19.95
C ASP A 65 8.09 -14.05 21.11
N LEU A 66 8.42 -15.32 20.87
CA LEU A 66 8.49 -16.34 21.93
C LEU A 66 9.60 -16.04 22.95
N ARG A 67 10.75 -15.53 22.48
CA ARG A 67 11.91 -15.21 23.33
C ARG A 67 11.75 -13.87 24.06
N ARG A 68 11.05 -12.92 23.46
CA ARG A 68 10.82 -11.56 23.97
C ARG A 68 9.34 -11.22 23.76
N PRO A 69 8.45 -11.64 24.68
CA PRO A 69 7.02 -11.38 24.53
C PRO A 69 6.78 -9.88 24.34
N PRO A 70 5.99 -9.47 23.32
CA PRO A 70 5.69 -8.08 23.07
C PRO A 70 5.12 -7.39 24.31
N ALA A 71 5.48 -6.13 24.50
CA ALA A 71 4.83 -5.29 25.50
C ALA A 71 3.31 -5.26 25.25
N PRO A 72 2.48 -5.10 26.31
CA PRO A 72 1.03 -4.97 26.15
C PRO A 72 0.69 -3.93 25.10
N GLN A 73 -0.17 -4.29 24.14
CA GLN A 73 -0.55 -3.40 23.05
C GLN A 73 -1.19 -2.13 23.63
N THR A 74 -0.52 -1.00 23.48
CA THR A 74 -1.10 0.31 23.76
C THR A 74 -2.10 0.65 22.66
N ALA A 75 -3.14 1.42 23.00
CA ALA A 75 -4.07 1.92 22.01
C ALA A 75 -3.31 2.62 20.87
N LEU A 76 -3.70 2.35 19.62
CA LEU A 76 -3.04 3.00 18.49
C LEU A 76 -3.24 4.52 18.57
N PRO A 77 -2.20 5.31 18.24
CA PRO A 77 -2.30 6.75 18.32
C PRO A 77 -3.33 7.27 17.30
N ARG A 78 -4.00 8.37 17.62
CA ARG A 78 -5.03 8.97 16.75
C ARG A 78 -4.57 9.19 15.31
N ILE A 79 -3.29 9.50 15.10
CA ILE A 79 -2.70 9.70 13.77
C ILE A 79 -2.80 8.45 12.88
N TYR A 80 -2.74 7.25 13.46
CA TYR A 80 -2.94 5.99 12.73
C TYR A 80 -4.33 5.96 12.09
N TYR A 81 -5.39 6.22 12.87
CA TYR A 81 -6.74 6.19 12.34
C TYR A 81 -6.99 7.29 11.30
N LEU A 82 -6.41 8.47 11.48
CA LEU A 82 -6.49 9.55 10.50
C LEU A 82 -5.79 9.17 9.19
N THR A 83 -4.62 8.54 9.25
CA THR A 83 -3.87 8.11 8.04
C THR A 83 -4.57 7.00 7.29
N VAL A 84 -5.16 6.04 8.01
CA VAL A 84 -6.05 5.01 7.42
C VAL A 84 -7.25 5.66 6.73
N LEU A 85 -7.91 6.63 7.39
CA LEU A 85 -9.05 7.34 6.81
C LEU A 85 -8.64 8.13 5.55
N LEU A 86 -7.50 8.81 5.59
CA LEU A 86 -6.98 9.55 4.43
C LEU A 86 -6.68 8.62 3.26
N MET A 87 -6.17 7.41 3.53
CA MET A 87 -5.88 6.43 2.49
C MET A 87 -7.16 5.78 1.94
N ALA A 88 -8.17 5.56 2.77
CA ALA A 88 -9.50 5.15 2.33
C ALA A 88 -10.16 6.24 1.46
N LEU A 89 -10.02 7.52 1.84
CA LEU A 89 -10.47 8.66 1.03
C LEU A 89 -9.77 8.68 -0.33
N PHE A 90 -8.44 8.50 -0.35
CA PHE A 90 -7.68 8.42 -1.59
C PHE A 90 -8.22 7.30 -2.51
N ALA A 91 -8.40 6.09 -1.97
CA ALA A 91 -8.94 4.96 -2.72
C ALA A 91 -10.36 5.24 -3.25
N ALA A 92 -11.23 5.85 -2.43
CA ALA A 92 -12.58 6.23 -2.84
C ALA A 92 -12.56 7.23 -4.00
N LEU A 93 -11.69 8.24 -3.95
CA LEU A 93 -11.53 9.22 -5.03
C LEU A 93 -11.01 8.58 -6.32
N LEU A 94 -10.14 7.57 -6.23
CA LEU A 94 -9.68 6.82 -7.38
C LEU A 94 -10.81 6.01 -8.05
N VAL A 95 -11.67 5.36 -7.27
CA VAL A 95 -12.84 4.63 -7.80
C VAL A 95 -13.81 5.57 -8.53
N LEU A 96 -13.93 6.81 -8.06
CA LEU A 96 -14.73 7.86 -8.71
C LEU A 96 -14.04 8.49 -9.93
N ASN A 97 -12.88 7.97 -10.34
CA ASN A 97 -12.06 8.49 -11.44
C ASN A 97 -11.59 9.95 -11.23
N LEU A 98 -11.39 10.36 -9.97
CA LEU A 98 -10.97 11.70 -9.57
C LEU A 98 -9.46 11.76 -9.24
N PHE A 99 -8.62 11.10 -10.05
CA PHE A 99 -7.18 10.92 -9.80
C PHE A 99 -6.43 12.21 -9.41
N LEU A 100 -6.58 13.29 -10.20
CA LEU A 100 -5.88 14.54 -9.94
C LEU A 100 -6.35 15.21 -8.63
N VAL A 101 -7.67 15.19 -8.38
CA VAL A 101 -8.26 15.70 -7.13
C VAL A 101 -7.75 14.88 -5.94
N ALA A 102 -7.69 13.55 -6.09
CA ALA A 102 -7.18 12.64 -5.08
C ALA A 102 -5.76 13.04 -4.65
N LEU A 103 -4.87 13.31 -5.62
CA LEU A 103 -3.51 13.76 -5.31
C LEU A 103 -3.49 15.12 -4.62
N VAL A 104 -4.15 16.13 -5.19
CA VAL A 104 -4.12 17.52 -4.68
C VAL A 104 -4.75 17.63 -3.28
N VAL A 105 -5.70 16.78 -2.92
CA VAL A 105 -6.32 16.77 -1.59
C VAL A 105 -5.48 15.98 -0.59
N VAL A 106 -4.97 14.81 -1.00
CA VAL A 106 -4.31 13.87 -0.08
C VAL A 106 -2.89 14.32 0.28
N THR A 107 -2.15 14.97 -0.63
CA THR A 107 -0.80 15.46 -0.32
C THR A 107 -0.76 16.52 0.78
N PRO A 108 -1.52 17.64 0.73
CA PRO A 108 -1.59 18.58 1.85
C PRO A 108 -2.33 17.97 3.05
N GLY A 109 -3.30 17.08 2.84
CA GLY A 109 -4.00 16.38 3.93
C GLY A 109 -3.05 15.55 4.80
N ALA A 110 -2.11 14.83 4.17
CA ALA A 110 -1.08 14.08 4.87
C ALA A 110 -0.13 15.01 5.64
N ALA A 111 0.30 16.11 5.03
CA ALA A 111 1.16 17.11 5.67
C ALA A 111 0.49 17.75 6.91
N LEU A 112 -0.80 18.12 6.80
CA LEU A 112 -1.59 18.64 7.91
C LEU A 112 -1.67 17.67 9.09
N MET A 113 -1.88 16.40 8.78
CA MET A 113 -1.99 15.35 9.80
C MET A 113 -0.67 15.10 10.52
N TRP A 114 0.46 15.31 9.84
CA TRP A 114 1.80 15.21 10.42
C TRP A 114 2.26 16.48 11.14
N GLY A 115 1.38 17.48 11.26
CA GLY A 115 1.62 18.67 12.07
C GLY A 115 2.15 19.87 11.28
N GLU A 116 2.24 19.81 9.95
CA GLU A 116 2.54 20.99 9.15
C GLU A 116 1.37 21.98 9.22
N ARG A 117 1.66 23.22 9.60
CA ARG A 117 0.66 24.28 9.77
C ARG A 117 0.98 25.52 8.93
N ARG A 118 2.14 25.56 8.28
CA ARG A 118 2.55 26.71 7.47
C ARG A 118 1.74 26.73 6.17
N PRO A 119 0.93 27.79 5.91
CA PRO A 119 0.04 27.81 4.76
C PRO A 119 0.80 27.74 3.44
N LEU A 120 1.99 28.35 3.37
CA LEU A 120 2.85 28.29 2.19
C LEU A 120 3.29 26.85 1.87
N MET A 121 3.72 26.06 2.87
CA MET A 121 4.08 24.65 2.65
C MET A 121 2.88 23.84 2.17
N LEU A 122 1.68 24.07 2.72
CA LEU A 122 0.48 23.33 2.32
C LEU A 122 0.09 23.63 0.86
N ILE A 123 0.21 24.88 0.43
CA ILE A 123 -0.01 25.27 -0.97
C ILE A 123 1.02 24.60 -1.89
N ILE A 124 2.30 24.62 -1.52
CA ILE A 124 3.36 23.94 -2.29
C ILE A 124 3.06 22.45 -2.41
N MET A 125 2.62 21.79 -1.33
CA MET A 125 2.26 20.37 -1.33
C MET A 125 1.02 20.06 -2.17
N ALA A 126 0.08 20.99 -2.27
CA ALA A 126 -1.07 20.88 -3.17
C ALA A 126 -0.67 21.07 -4.64
N LEU A 127 0.34 21.89 -4.92
CA LEU A 127 0.86 22.16 -6.27
C LEU A 127 1.87 21.11 -6.76
N ALA A 128 2.60 20.44 -5.86
CA ALA A 128 3.62 19.47 -6.22
C ALA A 128 3.12 18.33 -7.14
N PRO A 129 1.92 17.73 -6.94
CA PRO A 129 1.40 16.73 -7.86
C PRO A 129 1.13 17.27 -9.26
N LEU A 130 0.72 18.53 -9.39
CA LEU A 130 0.50 19.18 -10.68
C LEU A 130 1.81 19.35 -11.44
N ALA A 131 2.86 19.82 -10.74
CA ALA A 131 4.20 19.93 -11.31
C ALA A 131 4.76 18.57 -11.73
N ALA A 132 4.57 17.54 -10.90
CA ALA A 132 4.98 16.17 -11.22
C ALA A 132 4.26 15.67 -12.48
N ILE A 133 2.95 15.88 -12.58
CA ILE A 133 2.16 15.50 -13.75
C ILE A 133 2.71 16.14 -15.03
N VAL A 134 2.97 17.44 -15.02
CA VAL A 134 3.55 18.15 -16.18
C VAL A 134 4.93 17.61 -16.53
N LEU A 135 5.77 17.36 -15.52
CA LEU A 135 7.10 16.79 -15.72
C LEU A 135 7.03 15.41 -16.39
N PHE A 136 6.17 14.52 -15.90
CA PHE A 136 6.03 13.16 -16.44
C PHE A 136 5.41 13.14 -17.84
N ASP A 137 4.50 14.06 -18.13
CA ASP A 137 3.91 14.20 -19.45
C ASP A 137 4.92 14.77 -20.47
N MET A 138 5.58 15.89 -20.14
CA MET A 138 6.47 16.59 -21.07
C MET A 138 7.87 15.96 -21.22
N VAL A 139 8.45 15.45 -20.14
CA VAL A 139 9.83 14.94 -20.14
C VAL A 139 9.88 13.44 -20.36
N PHE A 140 8.92 12.70 -19.81
CA PHE A 140 8.92 11.24 -19.84
C PHE A 140 7.88 10.65 -20.79
N GLU A 141 7.00 11.47 -21.39
CA GLU A 141 5.90 11.03 -22.27
C GLU A 141 4.99 9.97 -21.62
N VAL A 142 4.92 9.94 -20.29
CA VAL A 142 4.10 9.01 -19.50
C VAL A 142 2.79 9.70 -19.11
N ARG A 143 1.68 9.21 -19.65
CA ARG A 143 0.34 9.74 -19.34
C ARG A 143 -0.27 9.05 -18.12
N PHE A 144 -0.78 9.86 -17.20
CA PHE A 144 -1.54 9.41 -16.04
C PHE A 144 -3.01 9.09 -16.37
N PRO A 145 -3.70 8.31 -15.51
CA PRO A 145 -5.11 7.98 -15.66
C PRO A 145 -5.99 9.21 -15.93
N ARG A 146 -6.90 9.07 -16.88
CA ARG A 146 -7.82 10.14 -17.29
C ARG A 146 -8.85 10.40 -16.20
N SER A 147 -8.71 11.52 -15.49
CA SER A 147 -9.76 12.09 -14.63
C SER A 147 -10.46 13.26 -15.33
N PRO A 148 -11.65 13.73 -14.91
CA PRO A 148 -12.33 14.88 -15.53
C PRO A 148 -11.44 16.12 -15.68
N LEU A 149 -10.64 16.44 -14.66
CA LEU A 149 -9.67 17.54 -14.72
C LEU A 149 -8.49 17.23 -15.64
N MET A 150 -8.03 15.99 -15.64
CA MET A 150 -6.93 15.56 -16.51
C MET A 150 -7.36 15.52 -17.99
N ASN A 151 -8.62 15.23 -18.26
CA ASN A 151 -9.19 15.30 -19.62
C ASN A 151 -9.19 16.72 -20.15
N LEU A 152 -9.45 17.73 -19.31
CA LEU A 152 -9.32 19.13 -19.71
C LEU A 152 -7.86 19.44 -20.06
N TYR A 153 -6.89 19.03 -19.25
CA TYR A 153 -5.47 19.23 -19.56
C TYR A 153 -5.06 18.54 -20.88
N TYR A 154 -5.40 17.26 -21.07
CA TYR A 154 -5.04 16.49 -22.27
C TYR A 154 -5.79 16.90 -23.55
N GLN A 155 -6.86 17.69 -23.46
CA GLN A 155 -7.54 18.23 -24.63
C GLN A 155 -6.81 19.42 -25.24
N TRP A 156 -5.99 20.12 -24.45
CA TRP A 156 -5.25 21.31 -24.87
C TRP A 156 -3.76 21.04 -25.15
N SER A 157 -3.28 19.82 -24.88
CA SER A 157 -1.91 19.33 -25.15
C SER A 157 -1.88 18.32 -26.29
#